data_AF-A0A5K1GA73-F1
#
_entry.id   AF-A0A5K1GA73-F1
#
_cell.length_a   1.000
_cell.length_b   1.000
_cell.length_c   1.000
_cell.angle_alpha   90.00
_cell.angle_beta   90.00
_cell.angle_gamma   90.00
#
_symmetry.space_group_name_H-M   'P 1'
#
loop_
_entity.id
_entity.type
_entity.pdbx_description
1 polymer ?
#
loop_
_entity_poly.entity_id
_entity_poly.type
_entity_poly.pdbx_seq_one_letter_code
_entity_poly.pdbx_strand_id
1 'polypeptide(L)'
;YSNSKANIVPSSGIIQKAWACISGTTQQPSSSSTTQLPFPCWEFSKSTIVVFKNATTPPAPVIDGSSSSAPLVPVERSGHFGFLLTEDNSSISLHNAALSCFNSLLPNFKEQFLPYLQKRE
;
A
#
# COMPACT_ATOMS: atom_id res chain seq x y z
N TYR A 1 20.28 -6.82 31.14
CA TYR A 1 19.01 -6.48 30.46
C TYR A 1 19.32 -5.87 29.10
N SER A 2 19.22 -6.65 28.02
CA SER A 2 19.47 -6.19 26.66
C SER A 2 18.17 -5.62 26.07
N ASN A 3 18.08 -4.30 25.98
CA ASN A 3 17.03 -3.59 25.24
C ASN A 3 17.56 -3.27 23.83
N SER A 4 17.78 -4.30 23.00
CA SER A 4 18.06 -4.06 21.58
C SER A 4 16.74 -3.74 20.90
N LYS A 5 16.37 -2.44 20.83
CA LYS A 5 15.45 -1.96 19.80
C LYS A 5 16.08 -2.34 18.47
N ALA A 6 15.61 -3.42 17.86
CA ALA A 6 15.98 -3.74 16.50
C ALA A 6 15.44 -2.59 15.63
N ASN A 7 16.32 -1.65 15.27
CA ASN A 7 16.04 -0.74 14.19
C ASN A 7 15.89 -1.63 12.95
N ILE A 8 14.65 -1.97 12.58
CA ILE A 8 14.33 -2.63 11.32
C ILE A 8 14.50 -1.57 10.22
N VAL A 9 15.75 -1.15 10.01
CA VAL A 9 16.18 -0.55 8.75
C VAL A 9 16.66 -1.75 7.95
N PRO A 10 15.92 -2.20 6.93
CA PRO A 10 16.32 -3.37 6.18
C PRO A 10 17.67 -3.08 5.51
N SER A 11 18.72 -3.74 5.98
CA SER A 11 20.08 -3.64 5.44
C SER A 11 20.20 -4.13 3.99
N SER A 12 19.14 -4.76 3.47
CA SER A 12 19.04 -5.32 2.12
C SER A 12 18.84 -4.29 1.00
N GLY A 13 18.81 -2.99 1.33
CA GLY A 13 18.59 -1.93 0.36
C GLY A 13 17.14 -1.79 -0.11
N ILE A 14 16.18 -2.46 0.57
CA ILE A 14 14.77 -2.49 0.13
C ILE A 14 14.13 -1.10 0.16
N ILE A 15 14.54 -0.24 1.10
CA ILE A 15 14.05 1.14 1.20
C ILE A 15 14.50 1.92 -0.03
N GLN A 16 15.77 1.81 -0.41
CA GLN A 16 16.33 2.48 -1.58
C GLN A 16 15.67 1.98 -2.87
N LYS A 17 15.45 0.67 -3.00
CA LYS A 17 14.73 0.08 -4.15
C LYS A 17 13.29 0.56 -4.22
N ALA A 18 12.56 0.51 -3.10
CA ALA A 18 11.19 0.97 -3.02
C ALA A 18 11.09 2.46 -3.36
N TRP A 19 11.99 3.28 -2.82
CA TRP A 19 12.03 4.71 -3.13
C TRP A 19 12.31 4.97 -4.61
N ALA A 20 13.26 4.25 -5.21
CA ALA A 20 13.58 4.38 -6.63
C ALA A 20 12.41 3.99 -7.55
N CYS A 21 11.59 3.01 -7.14
CA CYS A 21 10.33 2.66 -7.82
C CYS A 21 9.27 3.77 -7.66
N ILE A 22 9.13 4.34 -6.45
CA ILE A 22 8.19 5.43 -6.16
C ILE A 22 8.54 6.70 -6.96
N SER A 23 9.82 7.07 -7.01
CA SER A 23 10.31 8.24 -7.74
C SER A 23 10.32 8.05 -9.25
N GLY A 24 10.06 6.84 -9.75
CA GLY A 24 10.13 6.51 -11.18
C GLY A 24 11.54 6.55 -11.76
N THR A 25 12.57 6.56 -10.92
CA THR A 25 13.98 6.56 -11.36
C THR A 25 14.47 5.17 -11.78
N THR A 26 13.70 4.12 -11.46
CA THR A 26 13.94 2.76 -11.95
C THR A 26 13.15 2.54 -13.23
N GLN A 27 13.82 2.25 -14.36
CA GLN A 27 13.14 1.77 -15.55
C GLN A 27 12.33 0.51 -15.19
N GLN A 28 11.05 0.50 -15.53
CA GLN A 28 10.23 -0.69 -15.37
C GLN A 28 10.94 -1.83 -16.13
N PRO A 29 11.27 -2.97 -15.49
CA PRO A 29 11.84 -4.08 -16.23
C PRO A 29 10.87 -4.43 -17.35
N SER A 30 11.37 -4.46 -18.59
CA SER A 30 10.58 -4.68 -19.79
C SER A 30 9.91 -6.04 -19.72
N SER A 31 8.69 -6.10 -19.18
CA SER A 31 7.91 -7.32 -19.18
C SER A 31 7.32 -7.49 -20.57
N SER A 32 7.89 -8.40 -21.34
CA SER A 32 7.38 -8.92 -22.61
C SER A 32 6.08 -9.73 -22.46
N SER A 33 5.22 -9.36 -21.50
CA SER A 33 3.95 -10.03 -21.22
C SER A 33 2.84 -9.00 -21.07
N THR A 34 1.86 -9.11 -21.95
CA THR A 34 0.66 -8.29 -22.22
C THR A 34 -0.32 -8.09 -21.06
N THR A 35 0.05 -8.38 -19.81
CA THR A 35 -0.83 -8.18 -18.66
C THR A 35 -0.54 -6.81 -18.06
N GLN A 36 -1.23 -5.77 -18.53
CA GLN A 36 -1.24 -4.48 -17.85
C GLN A 36 -1.85 -4.68 -16.46
N LEU A 37 -0.99 -4.80 -15.44
CA LEU A 37 -1.43 -4.82 -14.06
C LEU A 37 -2.03 -3.44 -13.71
N PRO A 38 -3.05 -3.39 -12.84
CA PRO A 38 -3.73 -2.16 -12.47
C PRO A 38 -2.85 -1.24 -11.60
N PHE A 39 -1.69 -1.74 -11.16
CA PHE A 39 -0.70 -1.02 -10.36
C PHE A 39 0.69 -1.15 -10.99
N PRO A 40 1.50 -0.08 -11.00
CA PRO A 40 2.91 -0.18 -11.36
C PRO A 40 3.65 -1.19 -10.47
N CYS A 41 4.25 -2.19 -11.10
CA CYS A 41 4.98 -3.27 -10.43
C CYS A 41 6.41 -3.33 -10.98
N TRP A 42 7.39 -3.48 -10.07
CA TRP A 42 8.78 -3.74 -10.41
C TRP A 42 9.19 -5.08 -9.86
N GLU A 43 9.67 -5.92 -10.75
CA GLU A 43 10.14 -7.26 -10.41
C GLU A 43 11.64 -7.22 -10.16
N PHE A 44 12.05 -7.75 -9.02
CA PHE A 44 13.45 -8.03 -8.68
C PHE A 44 13.60 -9.53 -8.45
N SER A 45 14.84 -10.02 -8.47
CA SER A 45 15.15 -11.46 -8.38
C SER A 45 14.55 -12.21 -7.18
N LYS A 46 14.19 -11.52 -6.09
CA LYS A 46 13.62 -12.12 -4.87
C LYS A 46 12.40 -11.37 -4.33
N SER A 47 11.91 -10.37 -5.03
CA SER A 47 10.84 -9.50 -4.53
C SER A 47 10.14 -8.76 -5.64
N THR A 48 8.84 -8.55 -5.51
CA THR A 48 8.07 -7.62 -6.34
C THR A 48 7.72 -6.39 -5.50
N ILE A 49 7.98 -5.20 -6.04
CA ILE A 49 7.56 -3.93 -5.44
C ILE A 49 6.33 -3.44 -6.20
N VAL A 50 5.23 -3.23 -5.47
CA VAL A 50 3.99 -2.65 -5.99
C VAL A 50 3.90 -1.22 -5.49
N VAL A 51 3.72 -0.27 -6.42
CA VAL A 51 3.60 1.15 -6.07
C VAL A 51 2.15 1.58 -6.18
N PHE A 52 1.56 1.93 -5.04
CA PHE A 52 0.25 2.57 -5.00
C PHE A 52 0.42 4.07 -5.18
N LYS A 53 -0.08 4.60 -6.29
CA LYS A 53 -0.19 6.05 -6.48
C LYS A 53 -1.54 6.49 -5.93
N ASN A 54 -1.54 7.56 -5.15
CA ASN A 54 -2.80 8.16 -4.73
C ASN A 54 -3.53 8.67 -5.98
N ALA A 55 -4.72 8.15 -6.27
CA ALA A 55 -5.51 8.55 -7.43
C ALA A 55 -6.11 9.95 -7.26
N THR A 56 -6.24 10.41 -6.01
CA THR A 56 -6.58 11.80 -5.72
C THR A 56 -5.30 12.62 -5.69
N THR A 57 -5.31 13.70 -6.46
CA THR A 57 -4.41 14.87 -6.42
C THR A 57 -3.71 14.99 -5.07
N PRO A 58 -2.38 15.25 -5.01
CA PRO A 58 -1.75 15.57 -3.73
C PRO A 58 -2.63 16.64 -3.06
N PRO A 59 -3.00 16.48 -1.78
CA PRO A 59 -3.70 17.56 -1.10
C PRO A 59 -2.89 18.82 -1.38
N ALA A 60 -3.56 19.84 -1.92
CA ALA A 60 -2.93 21.12 -2.20
C ALA A 60 -2.03 21.48 -1.01
N PRO A 61 -0.82 22.03 -1.24
CA PRO A 61 -0.01 22.50 -0.12
C PRO A 61 -0.95 23.32 0.77
N VAL A 62 -1.04 22.94 2.04
CA VAL A 62 -1.94 23.56 3.01
C VAL A 62 -1.44 24.98 3.20
N ILE A 63 -1.86 25.86 2.31
CA ILE A 63 -1.78 27.30 2.44
C ILE A 63 -3.09 27.64 3.17
N ASP A 64 -2.92 28.16 4.37
CA ASP A 64 -3.94 28.73 5.24
C ASP A 64 -4.84 27.74 6.00
N GLY A 65 -4.41 27.42 7.22
CA GLY A 65 -5.25 27.49 8.44
C GLY A 65 -6.51 26.62 8.57
N SER A 66 -6.85 25.80 7.57
CA SER A 66 -8.04 24.96 7.58
C SER A 66 -7.66 23.52 7.86
N SER A 67 -7.95 23.06 9.07
CA SER A 67 -7.88 21.68 9.50
C SER A 67 -8.87 20.80 8.71
N SER A 68 -8.55 20.51 7.46
CA SER A 68 -9.20 19.44 6.70
C SER A 68 -8.60 18.10 7.13
N SER A 69 -8.78 17.73 8.40
CA SER A 69 -8.57 16.34 8.82
C SER A 69 -9.63 15.51 8.11
N ALA A 70 -9.26 14.67 7.14
CA ALA A 70 -10.27 13.78 6.56
C ALA A 70 -10.85 12.94 7.71
N PRO A 71 -12.18 12.74 7.74
CA PRO A 71 -12.83 12.13 8.90
C PRO A 71 -12.27 10.72 9.12
N LEU A 72 -12.14 10.35 10.40
CA LEU A 72 -11.94 8.95 10.75
C LEU A 72 -13.28 8.24 10.65
N VAL A 73 -13.30 7.07 10.01
CA VAL A 73 -14.48 6.24 9.83
C VAL A 73 -14.31 4.97 10.65
N PRO A 74 -15.27 4.61 11.52
CA PRO A 74 -15.23 3.35 12.22
C PRO A 74 -15.41 2.20 11.24
N VAL A 75 -14.58 1.17 11.38
CA VAL A 75 -14.68 -0.10 10.67
C VAL A 75 -15.01 -1.17 11.68
N GLU A 76 -16.12 -1.86 11.43
CA GLU A 76 -16.66 -2.91 12.29
C GLU A 76 -16.19 -4.30 11.82
N ARG A 77 -16.49 -5.32 12.63
CA ARG A 77 -16.03 -6.70 12.41
C ARG A 77 -16.49 -7.31 11.09
N SER A 78 -17.63 -6.85 10.57
CA SER A 78 -18.10 -7.21 9.23
C SER A 78 -17.29 -6.45 8.18
N GLY A 79 -16.27 -7.07 7.59
CA GLY A 79 -15.54 -6.48 6.48
C GLY A 79 -14.12 -7.02 6.28
N HIS A 80 -13.33 -6.33 5.46
CA HIS A 80 -11.97 -6.72 5.10
C HIS A 80 -10.97 -6.64 6.27
N PHE A 81 -11.32 -5.94 7.35
CA PHE A 81 -10.45 -5.68 8.50
C PHE A 81 -10.88 -6.41 9.77
N GLY A 82 -11.88 -7.30 9.70
CA GLY A 82 -12.40 -8.00 10.88
C GLY A 82 -11.34 -8.78 11.67
N PHE A 83 -10.28 -9.26 10.99
CA PHE A 83 -9.15 -9.97 11.60
C PHE A 83 -8.25 -9.08 12.47
N LEU A 84 -8.35 -7.75 12.35
CA LEU A 84 -7.61 -6.79 13.19
C LEU A 84 -8.33 -6.49 14.52
N LEU A 85 -9.59 -6.90 14.65
CA LEU A 85 -10.43 -6.57 15.79
C LEU A 85 -10.34 -7.66 16.86
N THR A 86 -10.24 -7.25 18.12
CA THR A 86 -10.24 -8.15 19.27
C THR A 86 -11.60 -8.13 19.97
N GLU A 87 -11.84 -9.04 20.92
CA GLU A 87 -13.04 -8.98 21.76
C GLU A 87 -13.13 -7.63 22.50
N ASP A 88 -12.00 -7.15 23.01
CA ASP A 88 -11.90 -5.86 23.71
C ASP A 88 -12.02 -4.64 22.79
N ASN A 89 -11.72 -4.79 21.49
CA ASN A 89 -11.77 -3.71 20.51
C ASN A 89 -12.59 -4.15 19.30
N SER A 90 -13.91 -4.00 19.41
CA SER A 90 -14.87 -4.40 18.38
C SER A 90 -14.94 -3.48 17.16
N SER A 91 -14.18 -2.37 17.16
CA SER A 91 -14.05 -1.47 16.02
C SER A 91 -12.69 -0.75 16.01
N ILE A 92 -12.26 -0.32 14.83
CA ILE A 92 -11.10 0.57 14.64
C ILE A 92 -11.48 1.76 13.78
N SER A 93 -10.81 2.89 13.99
CA SER A 93 -11.03 4.11 13.22
C SER A 93 -9.95 4.29 12.16
N LEU A 94 -10.33 4.36 10.88
CA LEU A 94 -9.40 4.54 9.75
C LEU A 94 -9.64 5.88 9.05
N HIS A 95 -8.60 6.47 8.48
CA HIS A 95 -8.71 7.69 7.69
C HIS A 95 -9.56 7.46 6.42
N ASN A 96 -10.66 8.20 6.27
CA ASN A 96 -11.65 7.96 5.21
C ASN A 96 -11.02 7.95 3.81
N ALA A 97 -10.12 8.90 3.52
CA ALA A 97 -9.50 8.98 2.20
C ALA A 97 -8.63 7.75 1.89
N ALA A 98 -7.93 7.21 2.89
CA ALA A 98 -7.10 6.03 2.72
C ALA A 98 -7.98 4.77 2.57
N LEU A 99 -9.05 4.66 3.35
CA LEU A 99 -10.02 3.56 3.26
C LEU A 99 -10.74 3.55 1.91
N SER A 100 -11.14 4.72 1.41
CA SER A 100 -11.77 4.88 0.09
C SER A 100 -10.81 4.46 -1.04
N CYS A 101 -9.54 4.90 -0.96
CA CYS A 101 -8.51 4.46 -1.90
C CYS A 101 -8.30 2.94 -1.84
N PHE A 102 -8.22 2.35 -0.65
CA PHE A 102 -8.12 0.89 -0.50
C PHE A 102 -9.30 0.16 -1.15
N ASN A 103 -10.54 0.59 -0.87
CA ASN A 103 -11.75 -0.03 -1.39
C ASN A 103 -11.84 0.05 -2.92
N SER A 104 -11.38 1.15 -3.54
CA SER A 104 -11.38 1.28 -5.01
C SER A 104 -10.32 0.41 -5.70
N LEU A 105 -9.20 0.15 -5.03
CA LEU A 105 -8.13 -0.71 -5.55
C LEU A 105 -8.40 -2.21 -5.32
N LEU A 106 -9.25 -2.55 -4.35
CA LEU A 106 -9.45 -3.92 -3.89
C LEU A 106 -9.94 -4.91 -4.97
N PRO A 107 -10.91 -4.57 -5.85
CA PRO A 107 -11.34 -5.50 -6.91
C PRO A 107 -10.19 -5.85 -7.85
N ASN A 108 -9.48 -4.82 -8.32
CA ASN A 108 -8.29 -4.95 -9.18
C ASN A 108 -7.18 -5.78 -8.53
N PHE A 109 -6.95 -5.59 -7.23
CA PHE A 109 -5.98 -6.38 -6.48
C PHE A 109 -6.37 -7.87 -6.42
N LYS A 110 -7.63 -8.17 -6.12
CA LYS A 110 -8.13 -9.55 -6.02
C LYS A 110 -8.18 -10.27 -7.36
N GLU A 111 -8.63 -9.59 -8.41
CA GLU A 111 -8.89 -10.22 -9.71
C GLU A 111 -7.66 -10.29 -10.60
N GLN A 112 -6.71 -9.36 -10.46
CA GLN A 112 -5.57 -9.26 -11.36
C GLN A 112 -4.23 -9.51 -10.66
N PHE A 113 -4.03 -8.94 -9.47
CA PHE A 113 -2.73 -9.02 -8.80
C PHE A 113 -2.52 -10.35 -8.05
N LEU A 114 -3.52 -10.83 -7.29
CA LEU A 114 -3.41 -12.12 -6.60
C LEU A 114 -3.15 -13.31 -7.55
N PRO A 115 -3.88 -13.47 -8.67
CA PRO A 115 -3.60 -14.55 -9.62
C PRO A 115 -2.25 -14.39 -10.31
N TYR A 116 -1.79 -13.16 -10.52
CA TYR A 116 -0.45 -12.90 -11.04
C TYR A 116 0.63 -13.41 -10.09
N LEU A 117 0.48 -13.21 -8.76
CA LEU A 117 1.44 -13.72 -7.77
C LEU A 117 1.47 -15.26 -7.73
N GLN A 118 0.31 -15.92 -7.80
CA GLN A 118 0.20 -17.38 -7.76
C GLN A 118 0.87 -18.08 -8.95
N LYS A 119 0.95 -17.42 -10.11
CA LYS A 119 1.61 -17.97 -11.31
C LYS A 119 3.15 -17.94 -11.24
N ARG A 120 3.73 -17.40 -10.16
CA ARG A 120 5.20 -17.26 -10.01
C ARG A 120 5.82 -18.30 -9.07
N GLU A 121 5.00 -19.08 -8.35
CA GLU A 121 5.43 -20.23 -7.56
C GLU A 121 5.59 -21.47 -8.46
#